data_AF-A0A518DCP4-F1
#
_entry.id   AF-A0A518DCP4-F1
#
_cell.length_a   1.000
_cell.length_b   1.000
_cell.length_c   1.000
_cell.angle_alpha   90.00
_cell.angle_beta   90.00
_cell.angle_gamma   90.00
#
_symmetry.space_group_name_H-M   'P 1'
#
loop_
_entity.id
_entity.type
_entity.pdbx_description
1 polymer ?
#
loop_
_entity_poly.entity_id
_entity_poly.type
_entity_poly.pdbx_seq_one_letter_code
_entity_poly.pdbx_strand_id
1 'polypeptide(L)'
;MPAVEISRSDFAEDRQGRTFSDVLNDSAQPLDAVLAFFSTSDRQQRMEDAEIHHDRAPLAGVIRELEAEPAIDAYFAAVHPFETKRLRQAIGVVVRIVMERRGWKKTGRKGSLGVRAASATGQPSHNTGGLAFWFIRAERYELPAGMRFRSVAERGRALAATSPSQAAADSSEVGKSPRKHP
;
A
#
# COMPACT_ATOMS: atom_id res chain seq x y z
N MET A 1 13.30 16.52 7.11
CA MET A 1 14.42 16.12 6.23
C MET A 1 14.21 16.72 4.86
N PRO A 2 15.27 17.10 4.12
CA PRO A 2 15.14 17.56 2.73
C PRO A 2 14.51 16.47 1.86
N ALA A 3 13.93 16.88 0.73
CA ALA A 3 13.41 15.93 -0.25
C ALA A 3 14.56 15.10 -0.84
N VAL A 4 14.33 13.81 -1.02
CA VAL A 4 15.15 12.97 -1.89
C VAL A 4 14.70 13.23 -3.32
N GLU A 5 15.55 13.84 -4.14
CA GLU A 5 15.29 13.92 -5.57
C GLU A 5 15.67 12.60 -6.24
N ILE A 6 14.85 12.17 -7.20
CA ILE A 6 15.11 10.98 -8.00
C ILE A 6 14.99 11.36 -9.48
N SER A 7 16.09 11.23 -10.18
CA SER A 7 16.20 11.45 -11.62
C SER A 7 16.05 10.13 -12.40
N ARG A 8 15.94 10.24 -13.73
CA ARG A 8 16.01 9.07 -14.62
C ARG A 8 17.34 8.32 -14.47
N SER A 9 18.46 9.03 -14.30
CA SER A 9 19.76 8.39 -14.10
C SER A 9 19.81 7.62 -12.79
N ASP A 10 19.28 8.18 -11.70
CA ASP A 10 19.17 7.46 -10.42
C ASP A 10 18.40 6.15 -10.58
N PHE A 11 17.28 6.18 -11.31
CA PHE A 11 16.48 4.99 -11.57
C PHE A 11 17.19 3.98 -12.49
N ALA A 12 17.92 4.45 -13.50
CA ALA A 12 18.67 3.61 -14.43
C ALA A 12 19.92 2.96 -13.80
N GLU A 13 20.54 3.63 -12.83
CA GLU A 13 21.69 3.11 -12.09
C GLU A 13 21.27 2.15 -10.97
N ASP A 14 20.03 2.26 -10.50
CA ASP A 14 19.50 1.35 -9.50
C ASP A 14 19.41 -0.09 -10.03
N ARG A 15 19.84 -1.06 -9.21
CA ARG A 15 19.91 -2.48 -9.56
C ARG A 15 18.57 -3.05 -10.04
N GLN A 16 17.44 -2.60 -9.48
CA GLN A 16 16.11 -3.05 -9.91
C GLN A 16 15.54 -2.13 -10.99
N GLY A 17 15.74 -0.81 -10.88
CA GLY A 17 15.26 0.17 -11.84
C GLY A 17 15.77 -0.08 -13.25
N ARG A 18 17.05 -0.44 -13.41
CA ARG A 18 17.64 -0.83 -14.71
C ARG A 18 16.94 -1.99 -15.42
N THR A 19 16.18 -2.83 -14.69
CA THR A 19 15.42 -3.95 -15.27
C THR A 19 14.10 -3.51 -15.91
N PHE A 20 13.73 -2.23 -15.76
CA PHE A 20 12.56 -1.59 -16.37
C PHE A 20 12.98 -0.66 -17.51
N SER A 21 13.90 -1.12 -18.37
CA SER A 21 14.39 -0.36 -19.53
C SER A 21 13.28 -0.06 -20.54
N ASP A 22 12.27 -0.92 -20.67
CA ASP A 22 11.04 -0.66 -21.42
C ASP A 22 10.29 0.55 -20.87
N VAL A 23 10.18 0.70 -19.55
CA VAL A 23 9.53 1.87 -18.92
C VAL A 23 10.39 3.12 -19.07
N LEU A 24 11.71 2.98 -18.97
CA LEU A 24 12.66 4.09 -19.12
C LEU A 24 12.70 4.65 -20.54
N ASN A 25 12.68 3.77 -21.55
CA ASN A 25 12.92 4.14 -22.95
C ASN A 25 11.64 4.42 -23.74
N ASP A 26 10.47 4.05 -23.21
CA ASP A 26 9.18 4.34 -23.84
C ASP A 26 8.68 5.73 -23.44
N SER A 27 8.61 6.65 -24.41
CA SER A 27 8.11 8.01 -24.19
C SER A 27 6.61 8.08 -23.89
N ALA A 28 5.85 7.02 -24.18
CA ALA A 28 4.43 6.94 -23.81
C ALA A 28 4.24 6.65 -22.32
N GLN A 29 5.28 6.16 -21.62
CA GLN A 29 5.24 5.92 -20.19
C GLN A 29 5.40 7.24 -19.41
N PRO A 30 4.55 7.54 -18.43
CA PRO A 30 4.63 8.77 -17.63
C PRO A 30 5.70 8.66 -16.53
N LEU A 31 6.86 8.05 -16.81
CA LEU A 31 7.90 7.82 -15.81
C LEU A 31 8.41 9.15 -15.23
N ASP A 32 8.57 10.19 -16.04
CA ASP A 32 9.01 11.50 -15.55
C ASP A 32 8.01 12.12 -14.58
N ALA A 33 6.70 11.97 -14.85
CA ALA A 33 5.67 12.44 -13.93
C ALA A 33 5.73 11.67 -12.61
N VAL A 34 5.98 10.35 -12.65
CA VAL A 34 6.19 9.52 -11.45
C VAL A 34 7.41 10.00 -10.66
N LEU A 35 8.56 10.20 -11.32
CA LEU A 35 9.80 10.62 -10.67
C LEU A 35 9.67 12.01 -10.04
N ALA A 36 9.05 12.96 -10.76
CA ALA A 36 8.76 14.30 -10.25
C ALA A 36 7.79 14.23 -9.06
N PHE A 37 6.74 13.41 -9.16
CA PHE A 37 5.76 13.22 -8.08
C PHE A 37 6.43 12.78 -6.77
N PHE A 38 7.31 11.78 -6.84
CA PHE A 38 7.98 11.24 -5.66
C PHE A 38 9.15 12.10 -5.15
N SER A 39 9.60 13.11 -5.90
CA SER A 39 10.71 14.00 -5.51
C SER A 39 10.29 15.20 -4.66
N THR A 40 9.10 15.17 -4.03
CA THR A 40 8.58 16.26 -3.18
C THR A 40 8.67 15.93 -1.70
N SER A 41 9.19 16.85 -0.87
CA SER A 41 9.38 16.63 0.58
C SER A 41 8.09 16.22 1.30
N ASP A 42 7.00 16.92 1.02
CA ASP A 42 5.74 16.74 1.77
C ASP A 42 5.10 15.39 1.47
N ARG A 43 5.21 14.93 0.22
CA ARG A 43 4.75 13.59 -0.19
C ARG A 43 5.62 12.50 0.47
N GLN A 44 6.93 12.69 0.50
CA GLN A 44 7.84 11.77 1.17
C GLN A 44 7.57 11.70 2.68
N GLN A 45 7.25 12.83 3.32
CA GLN A 45 6.84 12.85 4.72
C GLN A 45 5.55 12.05 4.93
N ARG A 46 4.52 12.26 4.10
CA ARG A 46 3.28 11.47 4.17
C ARG A 46 3.50 9.98 3.96
N MET A 47 4.46 9.61 3.12
CA MET A 47 4.86 8.21 2.94
C MET A 47 5.45 7.61 4.23
N GLU A 48 6.29 8.36 4.95
CA GLU A 48 6.83 7.93 6.25
C GLU A 48 5.74 7.87 7.32
N ASP A 49 4.89 8.89 7.37
CA ASP A 49 3.76 8.98 8.32
C ASP A 49 2.78 7.82 8.13
N ALA A 50 2.60 7.33 6.89
CA ALA A 50 1.80 6.14 6.63
C ALA A 50 2.34 4.90 7.38
N GLU A 51 3.65 4.71 7.43
CA GLU A 51 4.27 3.62 8.18
C GLU A 51 4.23 3.86 9.69
N ILE A 52 4.58 5.06 10.13
CA ILE A 52 4.70 5.39 11.56
C ILE A 52 3.33 5.45 12.23
N HIS A 53 2.40 6.20 11.66
CA HIS A 53 1.15 6.60 12.32
C HIS A 53 -0.06 5.79 11.87
N HIS A 54 -0.02 5.21 10.68
CA HIS A 54 -1.17 4.52 10.11
C HIS A 54 -0.96 3.01 9.93
N ASP A 55 0.23 2.48 10.22
CA ASP A 55 0.60 1.07 10.00
C ASP A 55 0.25 0.61 8.57
N ARG A 56 0.48 1.49 7.59
CA ARG A 56 0.23 1.26 6.16
C ARG A 56 1.52 1.39 5.37
N ALA A 57 1.55 0.73 4.22
CA ALA A 57 2.68 0.85 3.29
C ALA A 57 2.87 2.31 2.86
N PRO A 58 4.10 2.75 2.52
CA PRO A 58 4.37 4.17 2.28
C PRO A 58 3.56 4.73 1.12
N LEU A 59 3.37 3.92 0.07
CA LEU A 59 2.54 4.29 -1.08
C LEU A 59 1.12 4.71 -0.64
N ALA A 60 0.55 4.11 0.42
CA ALA A 60 -0.77 4.46 0.92
C ALA A 60 -0.89 5.93 1.34
N GLY A 61 0.20 6.56 1.77
CA GLY A 61 0.21 7.97 2.18
C GLY A 61 0.01 8.95 1.03
N VAL A 62 0.23 8.51 -0.22
CA VAL A 62 0.23 9.39 -1.40
C VAL A 62 -0.53 8.83 -2.60
N ILE A 63 -1.08 7.61 -2.50
CA ILE A 63 -1.61 6.89 -3.66
C ILE A 63 -2.81 7.57 -4.32
N ARG A 64 -3.67 8.25 -3.54
CA ARG A 64 -4.80 9.01 -4.11
C ARG A 64 -4.33 10.20 -4.92
N GLU A 65 -3.27 10.87 -4.48
CA GLU A 65 -2.68 11.99 -5.21
C GLU A 65 -1.95 11.48 -6.45
N LEU A 66 -1.23 10.35 -6.35
CA LEU A 66 -0.54 9.73 -7.48
C LEU A 66 -1.51 9.35 -8.59
N GLU A 67 -2.65 8.75 -8.22
CA GLU A 67 -3.70 8.36 -9.17
C GLU A 67 -4.46 9.57 -9.75
N ALA A 68 -4.36 10.74 -9.12
CA ALA A 68 -4.96 11.98 -9.62
C ALA A 68 -3.99 12.80 -10.50
N GLU A 69 -2.72 12.43 -10.59
CA GLU A 69 -1.78 13.11 -11.49
C GLU A 69 -2.19 12.87 -12.95
N PRO A 70 -2.45 13.91 -13.76
CA PRO A 70 -3.11 13.76 -15.06
C PRO A 70 -2.44 12.77 -16.02
N ALA A 71 -1.10 12.80 -16.10
CA ALA A 71 -0.35 11.89 -16.97
C ALA A 71 -0.44 10.42 -16.51
N ILE A 72 -0.54 10.20 -15.20
CA ILE A 72 -0.62 8.87 -14.59
C ILE A 72 -2.04 8.32 -14.71
N ASP A 73 -3.04 9.15 -14.41
CA ASP A 73 -4.46 8.81 -14.56
C ASP A 73 -4.78 8.43 -16.01
N ALA A 74 -4.43 9.30 -16.97
CA ALA A 74 -4.64 9.05 -18.39
C ALA A 74 -3.97 7.76 -18.86
N TYR A 75 -2.74 7.49 -18.41
CA TYR A 75 -2.03 6.26 -18.75
C TYR A 75 -2.74 5.01 -18.22
N PHE A 76 -3.19 5.01 -16.96
CA PHE A 76 -3.90 3.86 -16.40
C PHE A 76 -5.33 3.70 -16.93
N ALA A 77 -5.99 4.79 -17.30
CA ALA A 77 -7.34 4.76 -17.87
C ALA A 77 -7.37 4.25 -19.32
N ALA A 78 -6.33 4.52 -20.11
CA ALA A 78 -6.30 4.22 -21.53
C ALA A 78 -5.89 2.76 -21.87
N VAL A 79 -5.27 2.02 -20.95
CA VAL A 79 -4.40 0.90 -21.31
C VAL A 79 -4.74 -0.44 -20.61
N HIS A 80 -4.63 -1.53 -21.36
CA HIS A 80 -4.85 -2.91 -20.89
C HIS A 80 -4.00 -3.29 -19.66
N PRO A 81 -4.48 -4.21 -18.80
CA PRO A 81 -3.80 -4.60 -17.54
C PRO A 81 -2.34 -5.05 -17.65
N PHE A 82 -1.93 -5.59 -18.81
CA PHE A 82 -0.59 -6.10 -19.05
C PHE A 82 0.44 -4.99 -19.28
N GLU A 83 0.09 -3.97 -20.06
CA GLU A 83 0.96 -2.84 -20.37
C GLU A 83 1.17 -1.94 -19.14
N THR A 84 0.11 -1.73 -18.35
CA THR A 84 0.17 -0.94 -17.11
C THR A 84 0.91 -1.65 -15.96
N LYS A 85 1.13 -2.97 -16.06
CA LYS A 85 1.80 -3.76 -15.01
C LYS A 85 3.24 -3.31 -14.80
N ARG A 86 3.98 -3.05 -15.87
CA ARG A 86 5.40 -2.68 -15.79
C ARG A 86 5.57 -1.34 -15.09
N LEU A 87 4.73 -0.35 -15.43
CA LEU A 87 4.72 0.94 -14.72
C LEU A 87 4.39 0.79 -13.23
N ARG A 88 3.36 0.01 -12.87
CA ARG A 88 3.03 -0.23 -11.45
C ARG A 88 4.20 -0.83 -10.67
N GLN A 89 4.96 -1.73 -11.28
CA GLN A 89 6.16 -2.31 -10.68
C GLN A 89 7.29 -1.28 -10.57
N ALA A 90 7.51 -0.48 -11.61
CA ALA A 90 8.50 0.61 -11.61
C ALA A 90 8.20 1.64 -10.51
N ILE A 91 6.93 2.02 -10.30
CA ILE A 91 6.50 2.87 -9.18
C ILE A 91 6.90 2.25 -7.83
N GLY A 92 6.73 0.93 -7.67
CA GLY A 92 7.20 0.22 -6.48
C GLY A 92 8.71 0.31 -6.26
N VAL A 93 9.51 0.35 -7.35
CA VAL A 93 10.95 0.57 -7.29
C VAL A 93 11.28 2.02 -6.92
N VAL A 94 10.58 3.01 -7.50
CA VAL A 94 10.76 4.43 -7.13
C VAL A 94 10.49 4.64 -5.64
N VAL A 95 9.36 4.11 -5.13
CA VAL A 95 9.05 4.15 -3.69
C VAL A 95 10.17 3.52 -2.86
N ARG A 96 10.74 2.39 -3.30
CA ARG A 96 11.87 1.78 -2.61
C ARG A 96 13.08 2.70 -2.56
N ILE A 97 13.46 3.29 -3.70
CA ILE A 97 14.61 4.19 -3.79
C ILE A 97 14.42 5.37 -2.84
N VAL A 98 13.23 6.01 -2.85
CA VAL A 98 12.89 7.09 -1.91
C VAL A 98 13.08 6.63 -0.47
N MET A 99 12.42 5.55 -0.07
CA MET A 99 12.39 5.09 1.31
C MET A 99 13.80 4.69 1.80
N GLU A 100 14.56 3.95 0.99
CA GLU A 100 15.92 3.54 1.32
C GLU A 100 16.87 4.74 1.43
N ARG A 101 16.78 5.73 0.53
CA ARG A 101 17.56 6.99 0.63
C ARG A 101 17.17 7.83 1.85
N ARG A 102 15.95 7.68 2.35
CA ARG A 102 15.47 8.29 3.61
C ARG A 102 15.80 7.46 4.85
N GLY A 103 16.61 6.40 4.70
CA GLY A 103 17.10 5.60 5.83
C GLY A 103 16.17 4.47 6.26
N TRP A 104 15.15 4.14 5.46
CA TRP A 104 14.23 3.04 5.75
C TRP A 104 14.71 1.72 5.14
N LYS A 105 14.30 0.61 5.75
CA LYS A 105 14.60 -0.73 5.27
C LYS A 105 13.32 -1.48 4.90
N LYS A 106 13.34 -2.21 3.78
CA LYS A 106 12.26 -3.12 3.43
C LYS A 106 12.12 -4.25 4.44
N THR A 107 10.89 -4.61 4.75
CA THR A 107 10.57 -5.74 5.63
C THR A 107 10.37 -7.06 4.87
N GLY A 108 10.25 -7.02 3.54
CA GLY A 108 9.85 -8.19 2.72
C GLY A 108 8.35 -8.48 2.75
N ARG A 109 7.57 -7.71 3.52
CA ARG A 109 6.13 -7.88 3.67
C ARG A 109 5.39 -6.86 2.81
N LYS A 110 4.21 -7.27 2.31
CA LYS A 110 3.31 -6.39 1.55
C LYS A 110 2.11 -5.96 2.39
N GLY A 111 1.80 -4.66 2.47
CA GLY A 111 0.58 -4.11 3.05
C GLY A 111 -0.53 -3.93 2.01
N SER A 112 -1.79 -4.10 2.40
CA SER A 112 -2.93 -3.81 1.50
C SER A 112 -3.09 -2.30 1.31
N LEU A 113 -3.44 -1.88 0.10
CA LEU A 113 -3.78 -0.50 -0.23
C LEU A 113 -5.28 -0.31 -0.44
N GLY A 114 -6.05 -1.39 -0.51
CA GLY A 114 -7.49 -1.34 -0.63
C GLY A 114 -8.16 -2.70 -0.52
N VAL A 115 -9.44 -2.74 -0.88
CA VAL A 115 -10.21 -3.97 -1.01
C VAL A 115 -10.23 -4.36 -2.47
N ARG A 116 -9.85 -5.61 -2.78
CA ARG A 116 -9.84 -6.14 -4.14
C ARG A 116 -11.25 -6.11 -4.72
N ALA A 117 -11.38 -5.66 -5.97
CA ALA A 117 -12.62 -5.89 -6.71
C ALA A 117 -12.82 -7.38 -6.97
N ALA A 118 -14.09 -7.80 -6.99
CA ALA A 118 -14.45 -9.06 -7.61
C ALA A 118 -14.04 -9.01 -9.09
N SER A 119 -13.28 -9.99 -9.54
CA SER A 119 -12.87 -10.10 -10.94
C SER A 119 -14.02 -10.68 -11.77
N ALA A 120 -14.45 -9.95 -12.79
CA ALA A 120 -15.34 -10.45 -13.83
C ALA A 120 -14.54 -10.67 -15.13
N THR A 121 -14.92 -11.67 -15.92
CA THR A 121 -14.24 -12.00 -17.18
C THR A 121 -14.27 -10.79 -18.12
N GLY A 122 -13.09 -10.32 -18.55
CA GLY A 122 -12.95 -9.18 -19.46
C GLY A 122 -12.82 -7.81 -18.81
N GLN A 123 -12.90 -7.67 -17.48
CA GLN A 123 -12.66 -6.39 -16.81
C GLN A 123 -11.27 -6.27 -16.19
N PRO A 124 -10.64 -5.07 -16.23
CA PRO A 124 -9.40 -4.80 -15.51
C PRO A 124 -9.56 -5.07 -14.00
N SER A 125 -8.60 -5.77 -13.40
CA SER A 125 -8.57 -5.95 -11.94
C SER A 125 -8.03 -4.68 -11.28
N HIS A 126 -8.91 -3.97 -10.58
CA HIS A 126 -8.60 -2.84 -9.72
C HIS A 126 -9.17 -3.08 -8.31
N ASN A 127 -8.91 -2.21 -7.34
CA ASN A 127 -9.63 -2.22 -6.06
C ASN A 127 -10.97 -1.46 -6.20
N THR A 128 -12.00 -1.84 -5.42
CA THR A 128 -13.34 -1.20 -5.46
C THR A 128 -13.75 -0.47 -4.18
N GLY A 129 -12.91 -0.46 -3.16
CA GLY A 129 -13.30 0.08 -1.85
C GLY A 129 -12.13 0.49 -0.97
N GLY A 130 -11.06 1.00 -1.57
CA GLY A 130 -9.83 1.32 -0.84
C GLY A 130 -9.10 2.56 -1.34
N LEU A 131 -7.99 2.89 -0.67
CA LEU A 131 -7.21 4.10 -0.91
C LEU A 131 -6.65 4.22 -2.33
N ALA A 132 -6.55 3.12 -3.06
CA ALA A 132 -5.97 3.04 -4.39
C ALA A 132 -6.91 2.31 -5.31
N PHE A 133 -7.14 2.79 -6.52
CA PHE A 133 -7.87 2.10 -7.56
C PHE A 133 -6.96 1.07 -8.26
N TRP A 134 -5.78 1.47 -8.72
CA TRP A 134 -4.93 0.64 -9.58
C TRP A 134 -3.94 -0.27 -8.82
N PHE A 135 -3.72 -0.04 -7.53
CA PHE A 135 -2.69 -0.73 -6.75
C PHE A 135 -3.27 -1.57 -5.61
N ILE A 136 -3.00 -2.88 -5.59
CA ILE A 136 -3.56 -3.77 -4.57
C ILE A 136 -2.73 -3.77 -3.28
N ARG A 137 -1.40 -3.95 -3.40
CA ARG A 137 -0.49 -4.04 -2.24
C ARG A 137 0.82 -3.32 -2.53
N ALA A 138 1.46 -2.82 -1.49
CA ALA A 138 2.80 -2.22 -1.56
C ALA A 138 3.73 -2.76 -0.46
N GLU A 139 5.04 -2.59 -0.67
CA GLU A 139 6.08 -2.98 0.28
C GLU A 139 5.95 -2.24 1.61
N ARG A 140 6.20 -2.94 2.72
CA ARG A 140 6.28 -2.37 4.07
C ARG A 140 7.72 -2.10 4.46
N TYR A 141 7.93 -1.02 5.20
CA TYR A 141 9.24 -0.54 5.61
C TYR A 141 9.32 -0.37 7.12
N GLU A 142 10.55 -0.40 7.64
CA GLU A 142 10.87 -0.15 9.03
C GLU A 142 12.12 0.71 9.16
N LEU A 143 12.20 1.46 10.24
CA LEU A 143 13.43 2.16 10.60
C LEU A 143 14.46 1.15 11.16
N PRO A 144 15.76 1.28 10.84
CA PRO A 144 16.80 0.42 11.39
C PRO A 144 16.86 0.40 12.92
N ALA A 145 16.50 1.52 13.57
CA ALA A 145 16.42 1.65 15.02
C ALA A 145 15.11 1.07 15.62
N GLY A 146 14.23 0.51 14.79
CA GLY A 146 12.92 0.02 15.16
C GLY A 146 11.80 1.06 14.99
N MET A 147 10.55 0.57 15.03
CA MET A 147 9.35 1.40 14.89
C MET A 147 8.94 2.02 16.23
N ARG A 148 8.58 3.31 16.20
CA ARG A 148 8.14 4.05 17.41
C ARG A 148 6.86 3.49 18.03
N PHE A 149 5.97 2.96 17.19
CA PHE A 149 4.69 2.41 17.61
C PHE A 149 4.58 0.94 17.21
N ARG A 150 3.89 0.15 18.04
CA ARG A 150 3.53 -1.24 17.68
C ARG A 150 2.55 -1.23 16.51
N SER A 151 2.69 -2.21 15.63
CA SER A 151 1.75 -2.39 14.52
C SER A 151 0.34 -2.69 15.05
N VAL A 152 -0.67 -2.34 14.25
CA VAL A 152 -2.08 -2.67 14.50
C VAL A 152 -2.25 -4.18 14.59
N ALA A 153 -1.51 -4.95 13.77
CA ALA A 153 -1.54 -6.41 13.82
C ALA A 153 -1.01 -6.97 15.16
N GLU A 154 0.08 -6.42 15.71
CA GLU A 154 0.59 -6.81 17.03
C GLU A 154 -0.39 -6.47 18.15
N ARG A 155 -0.96 -5.26 18.10
CA ARG A 155 -2.00 -4.85 19.06
C ARG A 155 -3.23 -5.75 18.98
N GLY A 156 -3.66 -6.12 17.78
CA GLY A 156 -4.77 -7.04 17.55
C GLY A 156 -4.51 -8.42 18.12
N ARG A 157 -3.30 -8.97 17.91
CA ARG A 157 -2.90 -10.26 18.52
C ARG A 157 -2.87 -10.20 20.04
N ALA A 158 -2.35 -9.10 20.62
CA ALA A 158 -2.33 -8.92 22.07
C ALA A 158 -3.76 -8.85 22.65
N LEU A 159 -4.67 -8.12 21.99
CA LEU A 159 -6.08 -8.07 22.39
C LEU A 159 -6.74 -9.46 22.33
N ALA A 160 -6.55 -10.19 21.22
CA ALA A 160 -7.12 -11.54 21.06
C ALA A 160 -6.58 -12.54 22.10
N ALA A 161 -5.30 -12.42 22.49
CA ALA A 161 -4.70 -13.27 23.52
C ALA A 161 -5.16 -12.93 24.95
N THR A 162 -5.66 -11.72 25.19
CA THR A 162 -6.08 -11.26 26.52
C THR A 162 -7.59 -11.43 26.75
N SER A 163 -8.35 -11.83 25.71
CA SER A 163 -9.77 -12.15 25.83
C SER A 163 -9.97 -13.66 26.06
N PRO A 164 -10.07 -14.15 27.32
CA PRO A 164 -10.60 -15.49 27.55
C PRO A 164 -12.08 -15.52 27.15
N SER A 165 -12.43 -16.53 26.33
CA SER A 165 -13.77 -17.00 25.99
C SER A 165 -14.97 -16.30 26.69
N GLN A 166 -15.62 -15.38 25.97
CA GLN A 166 -17.03 -15.01 26.23
C GLN A 166 -18.01 -15.94 25.48
N ALA A 167 -17.59 -17.17 25.14
CA ALA A 167 -18.42 -18.15 24.43
C ALA A 167 -18.97 -19.27 25.33
N ALA A 168 -18.76 -19.21 26.66
CA ALA A 168 -19.15 -20.29 27.59
C ALA A 168 -20.21 -19.88 28.63
N ALA A 169 -20.84 -18.70 28.52
CA ALA A 169 -21.79 -18.20 29.52
C ALA A 169 -23.24 -18.02 29.02
N ASP A 170 -23.58 -18.50 27.81
CA ASP A 170 -24.93 -18.33 27.24
C ASP A 170 -25.68 -19.67 27.02
N SER A 171 -25.23 -20.74 27.67
CA SER A 171 -25.83 -22.08 27.53
C SER A 171 -26.12 -22.78 28.86
N SER A 172 -26.37 -22.03 29.93
CA SER A 172 -26.86 -22.59 31.19
C SER A 172 -27.82 -21.66 31.94
N GLU A 173 -29.01 -21.44 31.40
CA GLU A 173 -30.19 -21.16 32.25
C GLU A 173 -31.48 -21.71 31.62
N VAL A 174 -31.58 -23.05 31.59
CA VAL A 174 -32.87 -23.75 31.52
C VAL A 174 -33.30 -24.05 32.96
N GLY A 175 -34.29 -23.30 33.46
CA GLY A 175 -34.82 -23.43 34.82
C GLY A 175 -36.35 -23.31 34.89
N LYS A 176 -37.05 -24.38 34.47
CA LYS A 176 -38.34 -24.92 34.96
C LYS A 176 -39.51 -24.00 35.46
N SER A 177 -40.64 -24.11 34.73
CA SER A 177 -42.05 -24.36 35.16
C SER A 177 -42.91 -23.24 35.81
N PRO A 178 -44.27 -23.37 35.90
CA PRO A 178 -45.23 -24.31 35.28
C PRO A 178 -46.53 -23.67 34.69
N ARG A 179 -47.34 -24.52 34.05
CA ARG A 179 -48.71 -24.33 33.51
C ARG A 179 -49.69 -23.56 34.42
N LYS A 180 -50.61 -22.80 33.82
CA LYS A 180 -52.03 -22.72 34.23
C LYS A 180 -52.98 -22.47 33.03
N HIS A 181 -54.07 -23.24 33.00
CA HIS A 181 -55.26 -23.11 32.17
C HIS A 181 -56.15 -21.93 32.62
N PRO A 182 -57.09 -21.50 31.78
CA PRO A 182 -58.48 -21.95 31.92
C PRO A 182 -59.02 -22.69 30.69
#